data_AF-A0ABD0KEA2-F1
#
_entry.id   AF-A0ABD0KEA2-F1
#
_cell.length_a   1.000
_cell.length_b   1.000
_cell.length_c   1.000
_cell.angle_alpha   90.00
_cell.angle_beta   90.00
_cell.angle_gamma   90.00
#
_symmetry.space_group_name_H-M   'P 1'
#
loop_
_entity.id
_entity.type
_entity.pdbx_description
1 polymer ?
#
loop_
_entity_poly.entity_id
_entity_poly.type
_entity_poly.pdbx_seq_one_letter_code
_entity_poly.pdbx_strand_id
1 'polypeptide(L)' 'TLKQKQQKQEDVASQYNVSQATVSSIVKNSEKLKEKIYGGEVCAKMKRDSALLSWFKKARANNMPVSGNVLRLKAEDLQT' A
#
# COMPACT_ATOMS: atom_id res chain seq x y z
N THR A 1 26.98 -6.86 9.10
CA THR A 1 26.21 -5.85 9.87
C THR A 1 25.98 -4.64 8.97
N LEU A 2 24.80 -4.50 8.36
CA LEU A 2 24.51 -3.41 7.42
C LEU A 2 24.38 -2.10 8.20
N LYS A 3 25.43 -1.26 8.19
CA LYS A 3 25.34 0.13 8.64
C LYS A 3 24.26 0.81 7.81
N GLN A 4 23.12 1.15 8.41
CA GLN A 4 22.15 2.02 7.77
C GLN A 4 22.84 3.36 7.49
N LYS A 5 22.91 3.73 6.20
CA LYS A 5 23.43 5.02 5.78
C LYS A 5 22.49 6.07 6.39
N GLN A 6 22.98 6.88 7.33
CA GLN A 6 22.20 7.95 7.95
C GLN A 6 21.97 9.04 6.89
N GLN A 7 20.92 8.90 6.08
CA GLN A 7 20.49 9.92 5.11
C GLN A 7 19.96 11.13 5.88
N LYS A 8 20.33 12.34 5.44
CA LYS A 8 19.77 13.56 6.01
C LYS A 8 18.31 13.66 5.60
N GLN A 9 17.46 14.15 6.51
CA GLN A 9 16.05 14.36 6.19
C GLN A 9 15.88 15.33 5.01
N GLU A 10 16.79 16.30 4.86
CA GLU A 10 16.91 17.24 3.73
C GLU A 10 16.98 16.51 2.40
N ASP A 11 17.93 15.58 2.26
CA ASP A 11 18.11 14.79 1.04
C ASP A 11 16.85 13.97 0.71
N VAL A 12 16.21 13.39 1.73
CA VAL A 12 14.98 12.61 1.57
C VAL A 12 13.82 13.49 1.12
N ALA A 13 13.65 14.67 1.71
CA ALA A 13 12.61 15.61 1.32
C ALA A 13 12.75 16.05 -0.14
N SER A 14 13.97 16.37 -0.57
CA SER A 14 14.27 16.70 -1.97
C SER A 14 14.02 15.51 -2.90
N GLN A 15 14.42 14.30 -2.52
CA GLN A 15 14.22 13.10 -3.33
C GLN A 15 12.74 12.81 -3.61
N TYR A 16 11.87 13.01 -2.62
CA TYR A 16 10.45 12.72 -2.73
C TYR A 16 9.59 13.95 -3.03
N ASN A 17 10.22 15.11 -3.28
CA ASN A 17 9.56 16.41 -3.51
C ASN A 17 8.49 16.75 -2.44
N VAL A 18 8.86 16.56 -1.17
CA VAL A 18 8.03 16.87 -0.01
C VAL A 18 8.74 17.87 0.90
N SER A 19 8.00 18.54 1.79
CA SER A 19 8.63 19.48 2.72
C SER A 19 9.46 18.77 3.80
N GLN A 20 10.48 19.45 4.32
CA GLN A 20 11.22 19.01 5.51
C GLN A 20 10.29 18.72 6.71
N ALA A 21 9.29 19.59 6.91
CA ALA A 21 8.33 19.44 7.99
C ALA A 21 7.52 18.14 7.85
N THR A 22 7.18 17.74 6.62
CA THR A 22 6.49 16.49 6.32
C THR A 22 7.35 15.28 6.71
N VAL A 23 8.62 15.26 6.28
CA VAL A 23 9.56 14.19 6.64
C VAL A 23 9.75 14.10 8.15
N SER A 24 9.97 15.24 8.82
CA SER A 24 10.11 15.28 10.28
C SER A 24 8.86 14.75 11.00
N SER A 25 7.67 15.10 10.52
CA SER A 25 6.40 14.63 11.09
C SER A 25 6.20 13.13 10.92
N ILE A 26 6.61 12.57 9.77
CA ILE A 26 6.59 11.13 9.50
C ILE A 26 7.57 10.41 10.43
N VAL A 27 8.80 10.91 10.57
CA VAL A 27 9.82 10.32 11.45
C VAL A 27 9.35 10.33 12.91
N LYS A 28 8.81 11.46 13.39
CA LYS A 28 8.27 11.62 14.75
C LYS A 28 7.11 10.66 15.05
N ASN A 29 6.23 10.41 14.08
CA ASN A 29 5.06 9.56 14.24
C ASN A 29 5.23 8.16 13.63
N SER A 30 6.47 7.74 13.35
CA SER A 30 6.79 6.54 12.57
C SER A 30 6.16 5.28 13.13
N GLU A 31 6.20 5.06 14.44
CA GLU A 31 5.60 3.87 15.08
C GLU A 31 4.07 3.84 14.97
N LYS A 32 3.40 4.97 15.19
CA LYS A 32 1.94 5.09 15.01
C LYS A 32 1.52 4.89 13.56
N LEU A 33 2.34 5.34 12.61
CA LEU A 33 2.12 5.11 11.18
C LEU A 33 2.28 3.63 10.83
N LYS A 34 3.31 2.96 11.35
CA LYS A 34 3.48 1.51 11.19
C LYS A 34 2.30 0.74 11.75
N GLU A 35 1.84 1.07 12.95
CA GLU A 35 0.67 0.43 13.56
C GLU A 35 -0.58 0.60 12.68
N LYS A 36 -0.87 1.81 12.20
CA LYS A 36 -2.02 2.05 11.31
C LYS A 36 -1.91 1.33 9.97
N ILE A 37 -0.71 1.30 9.38
CA ILE A 37 -0.47 0.68 8.06
C ILE A 37 -0.51 -0.84 8.16
N TYR A 38 0.14 -1.43 9.16
CA TYR A 38 0.36 -2.88 9.25
C TYR A 38 -0.57 -3.59 10.24
N GLY A 39 -1.01 -2.91 11.29
CA GLY A 39 -1.89 -3.47 12.33
C GLY A 39 -3.38 -3.18 12.12
N GLY A 40 -3.73 -2.28 11.21
CA GLY A 40 -5.10 -1.76 11.07
C GLY A 40 -5.82 -2.11 9.77
N GLU A 41 -6.91 -1.37 9.55
CA GLU A 41 -7.81 -1.46 8.40
C GLU A 41 -7.10 -1.35 7.04
N VAL A 42 -6.01 -0.57 6.97
CA VAL A 42 -5.20 -0.41 5.75
C VAL A 42 -4.56 -1.73 5.33
N CYS A 43 -3.99 -2.48 6.26
CA CYS A 43 -3.40 -3.80 6.00
C CYS A 43 -4.47 -4.78 5.49
N ALA A 44 -5.64 -4.77 6.13
CA ALA A 44 -6.77 -5.61 5.72
C ALA A 44 -7.25 -5.27 4.31
N LYS A 45 -7.35 -3.97 3.98
CA LYS A 45 -7.66 -3.50 2.63
C LYS A 45 -6.61 -3.95 1.62
N MET A 46 -5.32 -3.78 1.90
CA MET A 46 -4.24 -4.22 1.01
C MET A 46 -4.27 -5.73 0.76
N LYS A 47 -4.62 -6.54 1.77
CA LYS A 47 -4.79 -8.00 1.60
C LYS A 47 -5.95 -8.33 0.66
N ARG A 48 -7.09 -7.66 0.83
CA ARG A 48 -8.26 -7.82 -0.08
C ARG A 48 -7.93 -7.39 -1.51
N ASP A 49 -7.29 -6.24 -1.68
CA ASP A 49 -6.87 -5.73 -2.98
C ASP A 49 -5.87 -6.69 -3.66
N SER A 50 -4.95 -7.27 -2.89
CA SER A 50 -4.01 -8.29 -3.39
C SER A 50 -4.72 -9.57 -3.86
N ALA A 51 -5.69 -10.06 -3.08
CA ALA A 51 -6.49 -11.23 -3.45
C ALA A 51 -7.30 -10.97 -4.73
N LEU A 52 -7.95 -9.80 -4.82
CA LEU A 52 -8.70 -9.38 -6.00
C LEU A 52 -7.80 -9.25 -7.24
N LEU A 53 -6.61 -8.66 -7.09
CA LEU A 53 -5.64 -8.54 -8.17
C LEU A 53 -5.14 -9.91 -8.67
N SER A 54 -4.89 -10.85 -7.75
CA SER A 54 -4.52 -12.23 -8.10
C SER A 54 -5.61 -12.92 -8.90
N TRP A 55 -6.87 -12.80 -8.47
CA TRP A 55 -8.01 -13.32 -9.20
C TRP A 55 -8.15 -12.67 -10.58
N PHE A 56 -8.06 -11.34 -10.67
CA PHE A 56 -8.16 -10.61 -11.94
C PHE A 56 -7.12 -11.08 -12.95
N LYS A 57 -5.86 -11.24 -12.52
CA LYS A 57 -4.77 -11.75 -13.36
C LYS A 57 -5.07 -13.16 -13.88
N LYS A 58 -5.58 -14.05 -13.02
CA LYS A 58 -5.98 -15.40 -13.42
C LYS A 58 -7.15 -15.37 -14.41
N ALA A 59 -8.17 -14.55 -14.17
CA ALA A 59 -9.32 -14.44 -15.08
C ALA A 59 -8.90 -13.95 -16.48
N ARG A 60 -8.05 -12.92 -16.53
CA ARG A 60 -7.47 -12.39 -17.76
C ARG A 60 -6.61 -13.41 -18.50
N ALA A 61 -5.81 -14.20 -17.78
CA ALA A 61 -5.00 -15.27 -18.37
C ALA A 61 -5.86 -16.38 -19.01
N ASN A 62 -7.08 -16.57 -18.53
CA ASN A 62 -8.07 -17.47 -19.11
C ASN A 62 -8.95 -16.79 -20.18
N ASN A 63 -8.53 -15.63 -20.70
CA ASN A 63 -9.27 -14.83 -21.68
C ASN A 63 -10.70 -14.45 -21.26
N MET A 64 -11.00 -14.41 -19.95
CA MET A 64 -12.28 -13.88 -19.48
C MET A 64 -12.31 -12.35 -19.57
N PRO A 65 -13.34 -11.75 -20.19
CA PRO A 65 -13.54 -10.32 -20.15
C PRO A 65 -14.02 -9.90 -18.77
N VAL A 66 -13.16 -9.18 -18.03
CA VAL A 66 -13.51 -8.63 -16.72
C VAL A 66 -13.87 -7.16 -16.87
N SER A 67 -15.16 -6.85 -16.80
CA SER A 67 -15.66 -5.48 -16.74
C SER A 67 -15.60 -4.92 -15.32
N GLY A 68 -15.76 -3.61 -15.16
CA GLY A 68 -15.79 -2.96 -13.85
C GLY A 68 -16.87 -3.52 -12.92
N ASN A 69 -18.04 -3.88 -13.46
CA ASN A 69 -19.12 -4.50 -12.68
C ASN A 69 -18.73 -5.90 -12.17
N VAL A 70 -18.09 -6.72 -13.00
CA VAL A 70 -17.63 -8.05 -12.60
C VAL A 70 -16.54 -7.94 -11.52
N LEU A 71 -15.62 -6.98 -11.69
CA LEU A 71 -14.57 -6.72 -10.70
C LEU A 71 -15.16 -6.27 -9.35
N ARG A 72 -16.17 -5.39 -9.38
CA ARG A 72 -16.89 -4.92 -8.18
C ARG A 72 -17.59 -6.07 -7.45
N LEU A 73 -18.34 -6.91 -8.17
CA LEU A 73 -19.02 -8.06 -7.57
C LEU A 73 -18.02 -9.03 -6.92
N LYS A 74 -16.86 -9.25 -7.53
CA LYS A 74 -15.83 -10.09 -6.93
C LYS A 74 -15.18 -9.45 -5.71
N ALA A 75 -15.05 -8.12 -5.69
CA ALA A 75 -14.55 -7.39 -4.52
C ALA A 75 -15.53 -7.47 -3.34
N GLU A 76 -16.85 -7.47 -3.60
CA GLU A 76 -17.90 -7.66 -2.59
C GLU A 76 -17.88 -9.09 -2.02
N ASP A 77 -17.72 -10.10 -2.88
CA ASP A 77 -17.58 -11.51 -2.48
C ASP A 77 -16.38 -11.75 -1.55
N LEU A 78 -15.23 -11.11 -1.84
CA LEU A 78 -14.02 -11.21 -1.01
C LEU A 78 -14.08 -10.43 0.32
N GLN A 79 -15.19 -9.73 0.60
CA GLN A 79 -15.42 -9.03 1.88
C GLN A 79 -16.21 -9.88 2.90
N THR A 80 -16.81 -10.99 2.48
CA THR A 80 -17.54 -11.93 3.34
C THR A 80 -16.59 -12.97 3.94
#